data_AF-A0A9E5IAV9-F1
#
_entry.id   AF-A0A9E5IAV9-F1
#
_cell.length_a   1.000
_cell.length_b   1.000
_cell.length_c   1.000
_cell.angle_alpha   90.00
_cell.angle_beta   90.00
_cell.angle_gamma   90.00
#
_symmetry.space_group_name_H-M   'P 1'
#
loop_
_entity.id
_entity.type
_entity.pdbx_description
1 polymer ?
#
loop_
_entity_poly.entity_id
_entity_poly.type
_entity_poly.pdbx_seq_one_letter_code
_entity_poly.pdbx_strand_id
1 'polypeptide(L)'
;MKKALSDITMQRRRFIKQAAGLLAGGVLPVISPSLSFAHTPYAQWDVFRKSHLQLLTSHADLAGDDVGELWVETLRAKLPLSRAMVSRAHDMPRIAALLKTNQSKLAVLSYMHARLMFTGSPPFEDYAPLPLEVVVDDGKYLLVSRPDLPLHHGFLIATTLMGEAQKLNLIDPGKGRFGMQLHAGARAFFSGEKLEMPAGS
;
A
#
# COMPACT_ATOMS: atom_id res chain seq x y z
N MET A 1 44.49 2.63 -69.79
CA MET A 1 44.93 4.04 -69.71
C MET A 1 44.99 4.41 -68.24
N LYS A 2 46.19 4.38 -67.62
CA LYS A 2 46.95 5.53 -67.06
C LYS A 2 46.15 6.34 -66.01
N LYS A 3 46.51 6.24 -64.70
CA LYS A 3 47.29 7.23 -63.88
C LYS A 3 46.53 8.57 -63.70
N ALA A 4 46.44 9.28 -62.58
CA ALA A 4 47.03 9.31 -61.24
C ALA A 4 46.10 10.27 -60.42
N LEU A 5 45.82 10.09 -59.12
CA LEU A 5 46.59 10.64 -57.97
C LEU A 5 47.24 12.01 -58.23
N SER A 6 46.76 13.05 -57.54
CA SER A 6 47.62 13.94 -56.74
C SER A 6 46.82 15.07 -56.06
N ASP A 7 46.96 15.10 -54.73
CA ASP A 7 46.86 16.22 -53.79
C ASP A 7 47.12 17.62 -54.36
N ILE A 8 46.51 18.64 -53.73
CA ILE A 8 47.13 19.96 -53.51
C ILE A 8 46.45 20.69 -52.34
N THR A 9 47.16 20.67 -51.21
CA THR A 9 47.48 21.80 -50.30
C THR A 9 46.39 22.72 -49.75
N MET A 10 46.19 22.59 -48.44
CA MET A 10 46.55 23.57 -47.39
C MET A 10 46.32 25.09 -47.65
N GLN A 11 45.67 25.69 -46.64
CA GLN A 11 46.05 26.96 -46.01
C GLN A 11 45.73 28.27 -46.78
N ARG A 12 44.84 29.11 -46.20
CA ARG A 12 45.25 30.36 -45.50
C ARG A 12 44.08 31.33 -45.27
N ARG A 13 44.02 31.80 -44.01
CA ARG A 13 43.78 33.20 -43.58
C ARG A 13 42.33 33.69 -43.75
N ARG A 14 41.70 34.43 -42.84
CA ARG A 14 42.16 35.23 -41.69
C ARG A 14 40.89 35.62 -40.91
N PHE A 15 40.99 35.65 -39.59
CA PHE A 15 40.45 36.64 -38.65
C PHE A 15 39.12 37.37 -39.00
N ILE A 16 38.15 37.31 -38.10
CA ILE A 16 37.83 38.41 -37.15
C ILE A 16 36.91 37.87 -36.05
N LYS A 17 37.15 38.40 -34.85
CA LYS A 17 36.51 38.08 -33.57
C LYS A 17 35.08 38.65 -33.46
N GLN A 18 34.39 38.15 -32.43
CA GLN A 18 33.29 38.75 -31.65
C GLN A 18 31.87 38.32 -32.03
N ALA A 19 31.21 37.57 -31.15
CA ALA A 19 30.23 38.13 -30.21
C ALA A 19 29.60 36.98 -29.40
N ALA A 20 29.52 37.17 -28.09
CA ALA A 20 28.77 36.30 -27.18
C ALA A 20 27.27 36.32 -27.55
N GLY A 21 26.65 35.15 -27.57
CA GLY A 21 25.21 34.97 -27.72
C GLY A 21 24.76 33.80 -26.87
N LEU A 22 24.12 34.11 -25.75
CA LEU A 22 23.54 33.21 -24.77
C LEU A 22 22.17 32.71 -25.26
N LEU A 23 21.85 31.44 -24.96
CA LEU A 23 20.53 30.78 -24.87
C LEU A 23 19.83 30.34 -26.17
N ALA A 24 19.66 29.01 -26.32
CA ALA A 24 18.36 28.34 -26.17
C ALA A 24 18.38 26.89 -26.69
N GLY A 25 17.77 25.96 -25.95
CA GLY A 25 17.07 24.81 -26.55
C GLY A 25 17.81 23.48 -26.65
N GLY A 26 18.49 23.03 -25.59
CA GLY A 26 18.94 21.63 -25.47
C GLY A 26 18.05 20.85 -24.52
N VAL A 27 17.00 20.20 -25.05
CA VAL A 27 16.13 19.30 -24.28
C VAL A 27 16.93 18.02 -24.01
N LEU A 28 17.58 17.95 -22.85
CA LEU A 28 18.09 16.67 -22.34
C LEU A 28 16.89 15.85 -21.84
N PRO A 29 16.71 14.59 -22.27
CA PRO A 29 15.72 13.72 -21.64
C PRO A 29 16.18 13.52 -20.21
N VAL A 30 15.47 14.13 -19.27
CA VAL A 30 15.60 13.82 -17.84
C VAL A 30 15.24 12.36 -17.73
N ILE A 31 16.27 11.53 -17.58
CA ILE A 31 16.14 10.12 -17.23
C ILE A 31 15.44 10.13 -15.87
N SER A 32 14.11 9.96 -15.87
CA SER A 32 13.36 9.78 -14.64
C SER A 32 13.97 8.57 -13.95
N PRO A 33 14.59 8.70 -12.76
CA PRO A 33 14.96 7.52 -12.02
C PRO A 33 13.64 6.85 -11.68
N SER A 34 13.37 5.72 -12.32
CA SER A 34 12.37 4.77 -11.87
C SER A 34 12.67 4.54 -10.39
N LEU A 35 11.79 5.01 -9.51
CA LEU A 35 11.82 4.67 -8.10
C LEU A 35 11.47 3.19 -7.99
N SER A 36 12.44 2.35 -8.34
CA SER A 36 12.45 0.95 -7.97
C SER A 36 12.52 0.94 -6.45
N PHE A 37 11.36 0.80 -5.81
CA PHE A 37 11.26 0.43 -4.40
C PHE A 37 11.81 -0.99 -4.22
N ALA A 38 13.12 -1.15 -4.39
CA ALA A 38 13.84 -2.41 -4.23
C ALA A 38 14.30 -2.65 -2.79
N HIS A 39 13.87 -1.82 -1.84
CA HIS A 39 14.03 -2.07 -0.42
C HIS A 39 12.71 -2.52 0.16
N THR A 40 12.47 -3.83 0.12
CA THR A 40 11.52 -4.47 1.03
C THR A 40 11.82 -3.94 2.45
N PRO A 41 10.82 -3.57 3.28
CA PRO A 41 11.03 -2.80 4.51
C PRO A 41 11.79 -3.52 5.65
N TYR A 42 12.82 -4.33 5.39
CA TYR A 42 13.50 -5.23 6.34
C TYR A 42 14.01 -4.60 7.64
N ALA A 43 14.33 -3.31 7.67
CA ALA A 43 14.74 -2.62 8.90
C ALA A 43 13.56 -2.21 9.82
N GLN A 44 12.33 -2.24 9.31
CA GLN A 44 11.15 -1.68 9.96
C GLN A 44 10.45 -2.70 10.91
N TRP A 45 10.86 -3.97 10.96
CA TRP A 45 10.00 -5.07 11.42
C TRP A 45 10.03 -5.46 12.90
N ASP A 46 10.94 -4.95 13.72
CA ASP A 46 11.06 -5.46 15.10
C ASP A 46 9.81 -5.20 15.97
N VAL A 47 8.96 -4.24 15.58
CA VAL A 47 7.69 -3.92 16.27
C VAL A 47 6.70 -5.09 16.26
N PHE A 48 6.70 -5.94 15.21
CA PHE A 48 5.76 -7.04 15.07
C PHE A 48 6.14 -8.31 15.83
N ARG A 49 7.32 -8.34 16.45
CA ARG A 49 7.93 -9.56 17.00
C ARG A 49 7.11 -10.21 18.13
N LYS A 50 6.06 -9.55 18.65
CA LYS A 50 5.30 -9.97 19.86
C LYS A 50 3.79 -10.17 19.65
N SER A 51 3.21 -9.87 18.48
CA SER A 51 1.74 -9.89 18.31
C SER A 51 1.31 -10.71 17.10
N HIS A 52 0.48 -11.74 17.31
CA HIS A 52 -0.17 -12.49 16.23
C HIS A 52 -1.13 -11.58 15.47
N LEU A 53 -0.87 -11.35 14.19
CA LEU A 53 -1.73 -10.56 13.32
C LEU A 53 -2.97 -11.37 12.94
N GLN A 54 -4.10 -11.13 13.62
CA GLN A 54 -5.36 -11.81 13.32
C GLN A 54 -6.22 -10.96 12.38
N LEU A 55 -6.61 -11.54 11.24
CA LEU A 55 -7.63 -10.98 10.35
C LEU A 55 -8.94 -11.73 10.58
N LEU A 56 -9.98 -11.03 11.01
CA LEU A 56 -11.30 -11.63 11.15
C LEU A 56 -11.96 -11.83 9.78
N THR A 57 -12.51 -13.01 9.56
CA THR A 57 -13.38 -13.37 8.43
C THR A 57 -14.61 -14.10 8.97
N SER A 58 -15.64 -14.31 8.16
CA SER A 58 -16.86 -14.99 8.62
C SER A 58 -17.18 -16.21 7.77
N HIS A 59 -17.62 -17.29 8.41
CA HIS A 59 -18.17 -18.45 7.70
C HIS A 59 -19.48 -18.14 6.95
N ALA A 60 -20.18 -17.06 7.29
CA ALA A 60 -21.34 -16.59 6.56
C ALA A 60 -20.99 -15.90 5.23
N ASP A 61 -19.71 -15.58 4.99
CA ASP A 61 -19.21 -14.92 3.78
C ASP A 61 -17.96 -15.66 3.28
N LEU A 62 -18.18 -16.81 2.63
CA LEU A 62 -17.10 -17.69 2.15
C LEU A 62 -16.16 -16.98 1.18
N ALA A 63 -16.69 -16.14 0.29
CA ALA A 63 -15.84 -15.37 -0.63
C ALA A 63 -14.95 -14.36 0.12
N GLY A 64 -15.45 -13.76 1.21
CA GLY A 64 -14.64 -12.91 2.08
C GLY A 64 -13.60 -13.71 2.88
N ASP A 65 -13.90 -14.95 3.26
CA ASP A 65 -12.95 -15.86 3.89
C ASP A 65 -11.79 -16.21 2.95
N ASP A 66 -12.08 -16.53 1.68
CA ASP A 66 -11.07 -16.81 0.66
C ASP A 66 -10.15 -15.60 0.40
N VAL A 67 -10.72 -14.39 0.35
CA VAL A 67 -9.95 -13.14 0.24
C VAL A 67 -9.05 -12.94 1.46
N GLY A 68 -9.58 -13.19 2.65
CA GLY A 68 -8.82 -13.11 3.90
C GLY A 68 -7.67 -14.12 3.97
N GLU A 69 -7.89 -15.35 3.51
CA GLU A 69 -6.82 -16.36 3.40
C GLU A 69 -5.69 -15.89 2.47
N LEU A 70 -6.03 -15.37 1.29
CA LEU A 70 -5.06 -14.88 0.32
C LEU A 70 -4.23 -13.71 0.86
N TRP A 71 -4.86 -12.77 1.57
CA TRP A 71 -4.16 -11.66 2.21
C TRP A 71 -3.26 -12.14 3.35
N VAL A 72 -3.75 -13.06 4.18
CA VAL A 72 -2.95 -13.67 5.26
C VAL A 72 -1.78 -14.47 4.72
N GLU A 73 -1.94 -15.22 3.63
CA GLU A 73 -0.84 -15.95 2.99
C GLU A 73 0.27 -14.98 2.54
N THR A 74 -0.11 -13.88 1.90
CA THR A 74 0.83 -12.83 1.48
C THR A 74 1.53 -12.20 2.68
N LEU A 75 0.78 -11.87 3.75
CA LEU A 75 1.33 -11.34 4.99
C LEU A 75 2.27 -12.33 5.67
N ARG A 76 1.97 -13.64 5.67
CA ARG A 76 2.87 -14.65 6.24
C ARG A 76 4.14 -14.83 5.42
N ALA A 77 4.03 -14.80 4.10
CA ALA A 77 5.17 -14.96 3.21
C ALA A 77 6.17 -13.81 3.34
N LYS A 78 5.66 -12.58 3.45
CA LYS A 78 6.49 -11.37 3.52
C LYS A 78 6.82 -10.96 4.97
N LEU A 79 5.92 -11.23 5.91
CA LEU A 79 5.99 -10.86 7.33
C LEU A 79 5.91 -12.12 8.22
N PRO A 80 6.83 -13.09 8.10
CA PRO A 80 6.72 -14.36 8.83
C PRO A 80 6.66 -14.18 10.35
N LEU A 81 7.31 -13.14 10.88
CA LEU A 81 7.31 -12.82 12.31
C LEU A 81 5.95 -12.32 12.84
N SER A 82 5.09 -11.77 11.97
CA SER A 82 3.72 -11.34 12.35
C SER A 82 2.82 -12.52 12.73
N ARG A 83 3.20 -13.75 12.32
CA ARG A 83 2.39 -14.96 12.47
C ARG A 83 0.94 -14.73 12.06
N ALA A 84 0.76 -14.03 10.93
CA ALA A 84 -0.55 -13.65 10.45
C ALA A 84 -1.44 -14.88 10.29
N MET A 85 -2.70 -14.77 10.69
CA MET A 85 -3.68 -15.86 10.59
C MET A 85 -5.09 -15.31 10.37
N VAL A 86 -5.91 -16.13 9.72
CA VAL A 86 -7.35 -15.90 9.65
C VAL A 86 -7.98 -16.39 10.95
N SER A 87 -8.88 -15.58 11.50
CA SER A 87 -9.73 -15.96 12.64
C SER A 87 -11.18 -15.90 12.20
N ARG A 88 -11.80 -17.07 12.05
CA ARG A 88 -13.14 -17.22 11.48
C ARG A 88 -14.20 -17.07 12.54
N ALA A 89 -15.03 -16.06 12.43
CA ALA A 89 -16.27 -15.95 13.19
C ALA A 89 -17.38 -16.79 12.54
N HIS A 90 -18.34 -17.21 13.36
CA HIS A 90 -19.51 -17.94 12.87
C HIS A 90 -20.35 -17.09 11.90
N ASP A 91 -20.60 -15.82 12.26
CA ASP A 91 -21.45 -14.89 11.52
C ASP A 91 -20.91 -13.44 11.59
N MET A 92 -21.57 -12.52 10.90
CA MET A 92 -21.17 -11.10 10.86
C MET A 92 -21.42 -10.35 12.19
N PRO A 93 -22.54 -10.56 12.92
CA PRO A 93 -22.72 -9.97 14.25
C PRO A 93 -21.57 -10.34 15.21
N ARG A 94 -21.04 -11.57 15.14
CA ARG A 94 -19.87 -11.95 15.93
C ARG A 94 -18.61 -11.16 15.55
N ILE A 95 -18.39 -10.85 14.26
CA ILE A 95 -17.31 -9.96 13.83
C ILE A 95 -17.45 -8.59 14.50
N ALA A 96 -18.65 -8.01 14.42
CA ALA A 96 -18.94 -6.71 15.04
C ALA A 96 -18.70 -6.73 16.55
N ALA A 97 -19.10 -7.81 17.24
CA ALA A 97 -18.86 -7.98 18.67
C ALA A 97 -17.36 -8.07 19.03
N LEU A 98 -16.57 -8.83 18.26
CA LEU A 98 -15.13 -8.97 18.45
C LEU A 98 -14.39 -7.65 18.19
N LEU A 99 -14.79 -6.94 17.14
CA LEU A 99 -14.31 -5.60 16.87
C LEU A 99 -14.74 -4.63 17.96
N LYS A 100 -15.98 -4.65 18.47
CA LYS A 100 -16.43 -3.72 19.52
C LYS A 100 -15.66 -3.91 20.83
N THR A 101 -15.47 -5.16 21.23
CA THR A 101 -14.82 -5.55 22.50
C THR A 101 -13.29 -5.53 22.47
N ASN A 102 -12.69 -5.08 21.36
CA ASN A 102 -11.24 -5.02 21.14
C ASN A 102 -10.52 -6.37 21.28
N GLN A 103 -11.24 -7.47 21.02
CA GLN A 103 -10.64 -8.81 20.95
C GLN A 103 -9.88 -9.02 19.63
N SER A 104 -10.26 -8.27 18.59
CA SER A 104 -9.49 -8.13 17.35
C SER A 104 -9.54 -6.69 16.86
N LYS A 105 -8.54 -6.33 16.05
CA LYS A 105 -8.38 -4.99 15.46
C LYS A 105 -8.61 -4.94 13.96
N LEU A 106 -8.70 -6.09 13.29
CA LEU A 106 -8.76 -6.18 11.82
C LEU A 106 -9.86 -7.15 11.38
N ALA A 107 -10.54 -6.80 10.30
CA ALA A 107 -11.52 -7.66 9.66
C ALA A 107 -11.52 -7.46 8.14
N VAL A 108 -11.81 -8.54 7.42
CA VAL A 108 -12.12 -8.51 5.99
C VAL A 108 -13.64 -8.43 5.86
N LEU A 109 -14.13 -7.34 5.28
CA LEU A 109 -15.56 -7.09 5.14
C LEU A 109 -15.89 -6.75 3.69
N SER A 110 -16.96 -7.33 3.15
CA SER A 110 -17.53 -6.83 1.91
C SER A 110 -17.96 -5.36 2.07
N TYR A 111 -18.04 -4.63 0.96
CA TYR A 111 -18.51 -3.24 0.97
C TYR A 111 -19.84 -3.04 1.69
N MET A 112 -20.77 -3.97 1.47
CA MET A 112 -22.08 -3.95 2.13
C MET A 112 -21.92 -4.07 3.64
N HIS A 113 -21.21 -5.09 4.13
CA HIS A 113 -21.04 -5.32 5.57
C HIS A 113 -20.23 -4.21 6.24
N ALA A 114 -19.17 -3.71 5.59
CA ALA A 114 -18.37 -2.60 6.10
C ALA A 114 -19.22 -1.33 6.27
N ARG A 115 -20.05 -1.01 5.27
CA ARG A 115 -20.96 0.14 5.35
C ARG A 115 -21.99 -0.04 6.47
N LEU A 116 -22.70 -1.16 6.50
CA LEU A 116 -23.75 -1.41 7.51
C LEU A 116 -23.18 -1.39 8.94
N MET A 117 -21.99 -1.98 9.14
CA MET A 117 -21.32 -2.02 10.43
C MET A 117 -20.83 -0.64 10.85
N PHE A 118 -20.27 0.15 9.92
CA PHE A 118 -19.83 1.52 10.17
C PHE A 118 -20.99 2.44 10.54
N THR A 119 -22.12 2.32 9.84
CA THR A 119 -23.31 3.15 10.08
C THR A 119 -24.19 2.65 11.23
N GLY A 120 -23.93 1.44 11.75
CA GLY A 120 -24.78 0.83 12.76
C GLY A 120 -26.17 0.46 12.24
N SER A 121 -26.28 0.17 10.95
CA SER A 121 -27.54 -0.24 10.31
C SER A 121 -27.81 -1.73 10.56
N PRO A 122 -29.07 -2.19 10.44
CA PRO A 122 -29.40 -3.61 10.61
C PRO A 122 -28.47 -4.56 9.86
N PRO A 123 -27.96 -5.65 10.49
CA PRO A 123 -28.23 -6.15 11.85
C PRO A 123 -27.21 -5.69 12.93
N PHE A 124 -26.57 -4.54 12.76
CA PHE A 124 -25.47 -4.08 13.61
C PHE A 124 -25.83 -2.96 14.59
N GLU A 125 -27.11 -2.71 14.83
CA GLU A 125 -27.62 -1.61 15.66
C GLU A 125 -27.02 -1.65 17.07
N ASP A 126 -26.92 -2.84 17.66
CA ASP A 126 -26.42 -3.05 19.02
C ASP A 126 -24.90 -2.82 19.16
N TYR A 127 -24.18 -2.74 18.05
CA TYR A 127 -22.72 -2.54 18.05
C TYR A 127 -22.33 -1.09 17.76
N ALA A 128 -23.27 -0.25 17.34
CA ALA A 128 -23.02 1.14 16.98
C ALA A 128 -22.55 1.99 18.18
N PRO A 129 -21.72 3.03 17.96
CA PRO A 129 -20.90 3.23 16.77
C PRO A 129 -19.71 2.26 16.74
N LEU A 130 -19.38 1.76 15.55
CA LEU A 130 -18.16 1.03 15.25
C LEU A 130 -17.32 1.89 14.29
N PRO A 131 -16.42 2.74 14.82
CA PRO A 131 -15.57 3.57 13.97
C PRO A 131 -14.54 2.67 13.27
N LEU A 132 -14.80 2.34 12.02
CA LEU A 132 -13.91 1.55 11.18
C LEU A 132 -13.08 2.47 10.29
N GLU A 133 -11.83 2.07 10.07
CA GLU A 133 -10.91 2.72 9.14
C GLU A 133 -10.49 1.73 8.05
N VAL A 134 -10.32 2.22 6.83
CA VAL A 134 -9.88 1.39 5.70
C VAL A 134 -8.36 1.23 5.75
N VAL A 135 -7.85 0.03 5.48
CA VAL A 135 -6.42 -0.25 5.33
C VAL A 135 -6.07 -0.53 3.87
N VAL A 136 -6.77 -1.47 3.24
CA VAL A 136 -6.66 -1.79 1.80
C VAL A 136 -8.03 -2.14 1.22
N ASP A 137 -8.10 -2.12 -0.11
CA ASP A 137 -9.33 -2.28 -0.88
C ASP A 137 -9.06 -3.11 -2.15
N ASP A 138 -9.88 -4.13 -2.44
CA ASP A 138 -9.82 -4.91 -3.69
C ASP A 138 -10.95 -4.59 -4.69
N GLY A 139 -11.77 -3.59 -4.39
CA GLY A 139 -12.95 -3.22 -5.18
C GLY A 139 -14.25 -3.89 -4.73
N LYS A 140 -14.21 -4.89 -3.85
CA LYS A 140 -15.38 -5.63 -3.33
C LYS A 140 -15.32 -5.82 -1.81
N TYR A 141 -14.14 -6.08 -1.30
CA TYR A 141 -13.78 -6.32 0.09
C TYR A 141 -12.78 -5.27 0.54
N LEU A 142 -12.94 -4.89 1.81
CA LEU A 142 -12.05 -3.98 2.51
C LEU A 142 -11.36 -4.76 3.61
N LEU A 143 -10.06 -4.52 3.77
CA LEU A 143 -9.42 -4.72 5.05
C LEU A 143 -9.74 -3.50 5.90
N VAL A 144 -10.57 -3.68 6.91
CA VAL A 144 -10.90 -2.61 7.87
C VAL A 144 -10.15 -2.82 9.18
N SER A 145 -9.85 -1.72 9.86
CA SER A 145 -9.28 -1.71 11.19
C SER A 145 -10.10 -0.91 12.18
N ARG A 146 -9.92 -1.21 13.46
CA ARG A 146 -10.25 -0.26 14.53
C ARG A 146 -9.29 0.95 14.50
N PRO A 147 -9.68 2.11 15.04
CA PRO A 147 -8.82 3.31 15.04
C PRO A 147 -7.61 3.18 15.98
N ASP A 148 -7.68 2.27 16.95
CA ASP A 148 -6.57 1.97 17.87
C ASP A 148 -5.59 0.92 17.32
N LEU A 149 -5.68 0.56 16.03
CA LEU A 149 -4.61 -0.18 15.37
C LEU A 149 -3.34 0.69 15.33
N PRO A 150 -2.18 0.21 15.82
CA PRO A 150 -0.96 0.99 15.83
C PRO A 150 -0.58 1.52 14.44
N LEU A 151 -0.07 2.75 14.40
CA LEU A 151 0.33 3.45 13.16
C LEU A 151 1.23 2.58 12.28
N HIS A 152 2.30 2.05 12.88
CA HIS A 152 3.27 1.18 12.23
C HIS A 152 2.66 -0.14 11.73
N HIS A 153 1.62 -0.66 12.40
CA HIS A 153 0.95 -1.88 11.96
C HIS A 153 0.15 -1.63 10.69
N GLY A 154 -0.66 -0.58 10.65
CA GLY A 154 -1.41 -0.23 9.45
C GLY A 154 -0.51 0.10 8.26
N PHE A 155 0.60 0.82 8.49
CA PHE A 155 1.58 1.12 7.45
C PHE A 155 2.21 -0.13 6.86
N LEU A 156 2.69 -1.04 7.72
CA LEU A 156 3.33 -2.28 7.27
C LEU A 156 2.36 -3.21 6.55
N ILE A 157 1.13 -3.35 7.05
CA ILE A 157 0.09 -4.15 6.39
C ILE A 157 -0.22 -3.58 4.99
N ALA A 158 -0.48 -2.28 4.91
CA ALA A 158 -0.76 -1.61 3.64
C ALA A 158 0.40 -1.76 2.66
N THR A 159 1.63 -1.45 3.09
CA THR A 159 2.84 -1.55 2.26
C THR A 159 3.04 -2.98 1.74
N THR A 160 2.80 -3.99 2.58
CA THR A 160 3.01 -5.40 2.22
C THR A 160 2.00 -5.90 1.22
N LEU A 161 0.71 -5.64 1.47
CA LEU A 161 -0.37 -6.07 0.59
C LEU A 161 -0.32 -5.31 -0.73
N MET A 162 -0.13 -3.99 -0.69
CA MET A 162 -0.04 -3.16 -1.90
C MET A 162 1.22 -3.44 -2.71
N GLY A 163 2.30 -3.95 -2.09
CA GLY A 163 3.47 -4.46 -2.82
C GLY A 163 3.14 -5.65 -3.74
N GLU A 164 2.04 -6.36 -3.48
CA GLU A 164 1.52 -7.45 -4.30
C GLU A 164 0.15 -7.07 -4.92
N ALA A 165 -0.13 -5.78 -5.11
CA ALA A 165 -1.45 -5.27 -5.51
C ALA A 165 -2.01 -5.92 -6.78
N GLN A 166 -1.16 -6.18 -7.79
CA GLN A 166 -1.59 -6.83 -9.03
C GLN A 166 -2.05 -8.28 -8.79
N LYS A 167 -1.33 -9.04 -7.95
CA LYS A 167 -1.69 -10.41 -7.60
C LYS A 167 -2.99 -10.45 -6.78
N LEU A 168 -3.15 -9.47 -5.90
CA LEU A 168 -4.26 -9.38 -4.95
C LEU A 168 -5.47 -8.58 -5.47
N ASN A 169 -5.39 -8.06 -6.70
CA ASN A 169 -6.38 -7.14 -7.30
C ASN A 169 -6.69 -5.91 -6.42
N LEU A 170 -5.69 -5.41 -5.68
CA LEU A 170 -5.86 -4.26 -4.81
C LEU A 170 -5.85 -2.95 -5.60
N ILE A 171 -6.67 -2.02 -5.14
CA ILE A 171 -6.82 -0.68 -5.68
C ILE A 171 -6.48 0.36 -4.60
N ASP A 172 -6.19 1.58 -5.03
CA ASP A 172 -6.03 2.71 -4.12
C ASP A 172 -7.41 3.10 -3.54
N PRO A 173 -7.62 3.01 -2.21
CA PRO A 173 -8.86 3.42 -1.57
C PRO A 173 -9.06 4.95 -1.54
N GLY A 174 -8.09 5.74 -2.00
CA GLY A 174 -8.13 7.20 -2.02
C GLY A 174 -8.16 7.77 -0.59
N LYS A 175 -9.21 8.50 -0.23
CA LYS A 175 -9.38 9.03 1.14
C LYS A 175 -10.02 8.02 2.11
N GLY A 176 -10.49 6.88 1.61
CA GLY A 176 -11.29 5.90 2.33
C GLY A 176 -12.57 5.54 1.57
N ARG A 177 -13.50 4.84 2.23
CA ARG A 177 -14.72 4.29 1.59
C ARG A 177 -15.94 4.46 2.47
N PHE A 178 -17.09 4.81 1.89
CA PHE A 178 -18.38 4.89 2.58
C PHE A 178 -18.40 5.76 3.85
N GLY A 179 -17.56 6.80 3.91
CA GLY A 179 -17.40 7.65 5.10
C GLY A 179 -16.38 7.14 6.12
N MET A 180 -15.90 5.89 6.00
CA MET A 180 -14.73 5.40 6.72
C MET A 180 -13.49 6.08 6.18
N GLN A 181 -12.68 6.63 7.08
CA GLN A 181 -11.40 7.23 6.72
C GLN A 181 -10.35 6.15 6.47
N LEU A 182 -9.32 6.51 5.72
CA LEU A 182 -8.12 5.69 5.62
C LEU A 182 -7.36 5.68 6.96
N HIS A 183 -6.98 4.50 7.44
CA HIS A 183 -6.16 4.32 8.64
C HIS A 183 -4.88 5.15 8.52
N ALA A 184 -4.43 5.74 9.62
CA ALA A 184 -3.30 6.67 9.61
C ALA A 184 -2.02 6.08 9.00
N GLY A 185 -1.76 4.79 9.23
CA GLY A 185 -0.61 4.08 8.68
C GLY A 185 -0.77 3.77 7.20
N ALA A 186 -1.95 3.34 6.77
CA ALA A 186 -2.24 3.17 5.35
C ALA A 186 -2.12 4.50 4.61
N ARG A 187 -2.65 5.59 5.18
CA ARG A 187 -2.53 6.95 4.62
C ARG A 187 -1.08 7.38 4.46
N ALA A 188 -0.22 7.12 5.44
CA ALA A 188 1.21 7.42 5.34
C ALA A 188 1.88 6.66 4.18
N PHE A 189 1.46 5.40 3.93
CA PHE A 189 1.92 4.64 2.76
C PHE A 189 1.46 5.28 1.45
N PHE A 190 0.16 5.56 1.30
CA PHE A 190 -0.40 6.14 0.06
C PHE A 190 0.07 7.58 -0.22
N SER A 191 0.41 8.35 0.82
CA SER A 191 0.97 9.70 0.68
C SER A 191 2.48 9.70 0.38
N GLY A 192 3.16 8.55 0.47
CA GLY A 192 4.62 8.45 0.34
C GLY A 192 5.38 9.01 1.55
N GLU A 193 4.71 9.18 2.70
CA GLU A 193 5.34 9.61 3.93
C GLU A 193 6.29 8.53 4.46
N LYS A 194 7.50 8.94 4.87
CA LYS A 194 8.46 8.04 5.51
C LYS A 194 8.15 7.98 7.00
N LEU A 195 7.69 6.84 7.47
CA LEU A 195 7.54 6.57 8.90
C LEU A 195 8.88 6.13 9.50
N GLU A 196 9.34 6.85 10.51
CA GLU A 196 10.38 6.37 11.40
C GLU A 196 9.81 5.21 12.23
N MET A 197 10.51 4.09 12.26
CA MET A 197 10.04 2.92 13.00
C MET A 197 10.60 2.95 14.43
N PRO A 198 9.80 2.52 15.42
CA PRO A 198 10.30 2.34 16.77
C PRO A 198 11.49 1.37 16.75
N ALA A 199 12.54 1.71 17.49
CA ALA A 199 13.64 0.78 17.72
C ALA A 199 13.08 -0.50 18.35
N GLY A 200 13.47 -1.66 17.80
CA GLY A 200 13.09 -2.97 18.33
C GLY A 200 13.47 -3.09 19.81
N SER A 201 12.53 -3.54 20.65
CA SER A 201 12.74 -3.83 22.07
C SER A 201 12.58 -5.30 22.39
#